data_AF-A0A535QR48-F1
#
_entry.id   AF-A0A535QR48-F1
#
_cell.length_a   1.000
_cell.length_b   1.000
_cell.length_c   1.000
_cell.angle_alpha   90.00
_cell.angle_beta   90.00
_cell.angle_gamma   90.00
#
_symmetry.space_group_name_H-M   'P 1'
#
loop_
_entity.id
_entity.type
_entity.pdbx_description
1 polymer ?
#
loop_
_entity_poly.entity_id
_entity_poly.type
_entity_poly.pdbx_seq_one_letter_code
_entity_poly.pdbx_strand_id
1 'polypeptide(L)'
;MASDTVAIPEERGVETHGIERVSPTTRTHVRIRDNFTMWFSANLVISTVALGTLPSAPFLNMGFWDSFGAIVLFNFLGVLPVAFFSTLGPKLGLRQMTISRFSFGWVGGIIMALFNVGACIGWSAVNVIVGAQLVTALSGGAIPLWLSILGIAILTTLVSIYGYR
;
A
#
# COMPACT_ATOMS: atom_id res chain seq x y z
N MET A 1 -9.92 -30.75 10.25
CA MET A 1 -8.88 -29.94 10.93
C MET A 1 -9.25 -28.45 10.78
N ALA A 2 -10.38 -28.05 11.38
CA ALA A 2 -11.04 -26.77 11.15
C ALA A 2 -11.28 -26.06 12.50
N SER A 3 -10.23 -25.93 13.30
CA SER A 3 -10.33 -25.46 14.69
C SER A 3 -9.23 -24.45 15.05
N ASP A 4 -8.88 -23.53 14.15
CA ASP A 4 -7.98 -22.41 14.46
C ASP A 4 -8.59 -21.08 14.03
N THR A 5 -9.84 -20.83 14.45
CA THR A 5 -10.42 -19.48 14.43
C THR A 5 -10.31 -18.90 15.83
N VAL A 6 -9.24 -18.15 16.09
CA VAL A 6 -9.01 -17.48 17.37
C VAL A 6 -10.11 -16.44 17.58
N ALA A 7 -10.80 -16.51 18.72
CA ALA A 7 -11.72 -15.47 19.17
C ALA A 7 -10.89 -14.25 19.62
N ILE A 8 -11.34 -13.06 19.23
CA ILE A 8 -10.64 -11.77 19.43
C ILE A 8 -10.27 -11.60 20.91
N PRO A 9 -8.98 -11.57 21.28
CA PRO A 9 -8.58 -11.17 22.62
C PRO A 9 -8.83 -9.67 22.78
N GLU A 10 -9.27 -9.29 23.98
CA GLU A 10 -9.65 -7.93 24.38
C GLU A 10 -8.61 -6.85 24.02
N GLU A 11 -9.11 -5.74 23.50
CA GLU A 11 -8.38 -4.65 22.85
C GLU A 11 -7.26 -4.05 23.74
N ARG A 12 -6.01 -4.25 23.33
CA ARG A 12 -4.85 -3.59 23.93
C ARG A 12 -4.19 -2.60 22.98
N GLY A 13 -4.96 -1.75 22.30
CA GLY A 13 -4.45 -0.55 21.57
C GLY A 13 -3.33 -0.75 20.53
N VAL A 14 -2.96 -2.00 20.23
CA VAL A 14 -1.82 -2.42 19.42
C VAL A 14 -2.31 -3.52 18.51
N GLU A 15 -2.09 -3.37 17.20
CA GLU A 15 -2.50 -4.34 16.19
C GLU A 15 -1.79 -5.69 16.44
N THR A 16 -2.53 -6.64 17.03
CA THR A 16 -1.99 -7.94 17.47
C THR A 16 -2.28 -9.07 16.46
N HIS A 17 -3.03 -8.77 15.39
CA HIS A 17 -3.39 -9.75 14.38
C HIS A 17 -2.23 -10.00 13.39
N GLY A 18 -1.64 -11.18 13.48
CA GLY A 18 -0.59 -11.65 12.57
C GLY A 18 -1.13 -12.37 11.33
N ILE A 19 -0.64 -13.59 11.10
CA ILE A 19 -0.88 -14.40 9.89
C ILE A 19 -2.15 -15.27 10.01
N GLU A 20 -2.79 -15.25 11.16
CA GLU A 20 -3.93 -16.11 11.50
C GLU A 20 -5.16 -15.87 10.62
N ARG A 21 -5.97 -16.92 10.47
CA ARG A 21 -7.16 -16.88 9.63
C ARG A 21 -8.28 -16.15 10.34
N VAL A 22 -8.86 -15.13 9.69
CA VAL A 22 -9.96 -14.37 10.26
C VAL A 22 -11.26 -15.18 10.15
N SER A 23 -11.86 -15.46 11.32
CA SER A 23 -13.15 -16.14 11.45
C SER A 23 -14.25 -15.42 10.67
N PRO A 24 -15.19 -16.13 10.00
CA PRO A 24 -16.32 -15.52 9.32
C PRO A 24 -17.15 -14.57 10.19
N THR A 25 -17.26 -14.85 11.49
CA THR A 25 -18.01 -14.03 12.48
C THR A 25 -17.33 -12.73 12.86
N THR A 26 -16.01 -12.62 12.66
CA THR A 26 -15.20 -11.42 12.98
C THR A 26 -15.08 -10.46 11.78
N ARG A 27 -15.64 -10.82 10.61
CA ARG A 27 -15.59 -10.00 9.39
C ARG A 27 -16.64 -8.89 9.43
N THR A 28 -16.41 -7.90 10.29
CA THR A 28 -17.31 -6.78 10.54
C THR A 28 -17.36 -5.76 9.39
N HIS A 29 -16.29 -5.66 8.60
CA HIS A 29 -16.20 -4.72 7.47
C HIS A 29 -16.72 -5.33 6.17
N VAL A 30 -18.02 -5.14 5.91
CA VAL A 30 -18.73 -5.61 4.70
C VAL A 30 -19.11 -4.48 3.74
N ARG A 31 -18.93 -3.22 4.12
CA ARG A 31 -19.32 -2.07 3.28
C ARG A 31 -18.28 -1.82 2.18
N ILE A 32 -18.74 -1.88 0.93
CA ILE A 32 -17.92 -1.56 -0.26
C ILE A 32 -17.36 -0.13 -0.20
N ARG A 33 -18.11 0.80 0.41
CA ARG A 33 -17.67 2.19 0.58
C ARG A 33 -16.42 2.30 1.46
N ASP A 34 -16.27 1.45 2.46
CA ASP A 34 -15.11 1.46 3.37
C ASP A 34 -13.84 1.06 2.59
N ASN A 35 -13.95 0.08 1.69
CA ASN A 35 -12.87 -0.29 0.77
C ASN A 35 -12.53 0.86 -0.18
N PHE A 36 -13.54 1.54 -0.74
CA PHE A 36 -13.29 2.69 -1.61
C PHE A 36 -12.57 3.82 -0.87
N THR A 37 -13.03 4.19 0.32
CA THR A 37 -12.41 5.26 1.11
C THR A 37 -11.00 4.90 1.56
N MET A 38 -10.76 3.63 1.92
CA MET A 38 -9.44 3.13 2.29
C MET A 38 -8.46 3.22 1.12
N TRP A 39 -8.83 2.71 -0.05
CA TRP A 39 -7.99 2.77 -1.24
C TRP A 39 -7.83 4.19 -1.77
N PHE A 40 -8.88 5.01 -1.74
CA PHE A 40 -8.81 6.41 -2.13
C PHE A 40 -7.82 7.18 -1.24
N SER A 41 -7.93 7.01 0.08
CA SER A 41 -7.00 7.62 1.03
C SER A 41 -5.55 7.15 0.82
N ALA A 42 -5.33 5.87 0.52
CA ALA A 42 -4.00 5.33 0.27
C ALA A 42 -3.36 5.84 -1.03
N ASN A 43 -4.18 6.17 -2.04
CA ASN A 43 -3.70 6.68 -3.32
C ASN A 43 -3.57 8.22 -3.38
N LEU A 44 -4.19 8.93 -2.43
CA LEU A 44 -4.12 10.39 -2.32
C LEU A 44 -2.76 10.83 -1.74
N VAL A 45 -1.69 10.57 -2.49
CA VAL A 45 -0.32 10.89 -2.09
C VAL A 45 0.38 11.72 -3.15
N ILE A 46 1.26 12.62 -2.71
CA ILE A 46 1.92 13.57 -3.60
C ILE A 46 2.81 12.85 -4.63
N SER A 47 3.36 11.70 -4.26
CA SER A 47 4.15 10.85 -5.15
C SER A 47 3.37 10.37 -6.38
N THR A 48 2.06 10.09 -6.26
CA THR A 48 1.25 9.67 -7.41
C THR A 48 0.98 10.85 -8.34
N VAL A 49 0.82 12.06 -7.81
CA VAL A 49 0.72 13.29 -8.61
C VAL A 49 2.02 13.54 -9.38
N ALA A 50 3.17 13.44 -8.71
CA ALA A 50 4.47 13.57 -9.36
C ALA A 50 4.64 12.56 -10.50
N LEU A 51 4.27 11.30 -10.27
CA LEU A 51 4.29 10.24 -11.30
C LEU A 51 3.39 10.58 -12.49
N GLY A 52 2.20 11.15 -12.25
CA GLY A 52 1.26 11.57 -13.29
C GLY A 52 1.77 12.69 -14.18
N THR A 53 2.76 13.48 -13.73
CA THR A 53 3.40 14.52 -14.55
C THR A 53 4.53 13.99 -15.43
N LEU A 54 5.02 12.77 -15.19
CA LEU A 54 6.13 12.19 -15.95
C LEU A 54 5.89 12.10 -17.47
N PRO A 55 4.69 11.79 -17.99
CA PRO A 55 4.45 11.79 -19.43
C PRO A 55 4.67 13.16 -20.12
N SER A 56 4.48 14.24 -19.36
CA SER A 56 4.75 15.62 -19.82
C SER A 56 6.22 16.01 -19.69
N ALA A 57 7.06 15.15 -19.10
CA ALA A 57 8.48 15.42 -18.96
C ALA A 57 9.15 15.53 -20.35
N PRO A 58 10.25 16.28 -20.48
CA PRO A 58 10.88 16.60 -21.76
C PRO A 58 11.24 15.37 -22.60
N PHE A 59 11.45 14.22 -21.95
CA PHE A 59 11.88 12.96 -22.55
C PHE A 59 10.76 12.21 -23.28
N LEU A 60 9.50 12.35 -22.85
CA LEU A 60 8.34 11.67 -23.44
C LEU A 60 7.53 12.58 -24.36
N ASN A 61 7.50 13.89 -24.06
CA ASN A 61 6.87 14.93 -24.89
C ASN A 61 5.44 14.57 -25.35
N MET A 62 4.67 13.87 -24.51
CA MET A 62 3.31 13.45 -24.85
C MET A 62 2.31 14.59 -24.62
N GLY A 63 1.32 14.71 -25.51
CA GLY A 63 0.19 15.62 -25.31
C GLY A 63 -0.63 15.25 -24.07
N PHE A 64 -1.40 16.21 -23.55
CA PHE A 64 -2.24 15.98 -22.35
C PHE A 64 -3.24 14.82 -22.56
N TRP A 65 -3.92 14.80 -23.71
CA TRP A 65 -4.94 13.79 -24.02
C TRP A 65 -4.33 12.39 -24.20
N ASP A 66 -3.17 12.29 -24.84
CA ASP A 66 -2.46 11.02 -25.03
C ASP A 66 -1.94 10.48 -23.69
N SER A 67 -1.39 11.37 -22.85
CA SER A 67 -0.92 11.04 -21.51
C SER A 67 -2.07 10.56 -20.62
N PHE A 68 -3.19 11.27 -20.62
CA PHE A 68 -4.39 10.89 -19.88
C PHE A 68 -4.93 9.53 -20.35
N GLY A 69 -5.07 9.34 -21.67
CA GLY A 69 -5.52 8.08 -22.24
C GLY A 69 -4.62 6.90 -21.87
N ALA A 70 -3.30 7.08 -21.94
CA ALA A 70 -2.33 6.07 -21.54
C ALA A 70 -2.45 5.73 -20.05
N ILE A 71 -2.47 6.73 -19.16
CA ILE A 71 -2.61 6.52 -17.71
C ILE A 71 -3.87 5.73 -17.40
N VAL A 72 -5.01 6.14 -17.95
CA VAL A 72 -6.30 5.47 -17.73
C VAL A 72 -6.26 4.03 -18.23
N LEU A 73 -5.77 3.81 -19.45
CA LEU A 73 -5.71 2.47 -20.05
C LEU A 73 -4.84 1.52 -19.22
N PHE A 74 -3.62 1.94 -18.87
CA PHE A 74 -2.71 1.11 -18.08
C PHE A 74 -3.17 0.93 -16.64
N ASN A 75 -3.85 1.92 -16.05
CA ASN A 75 -4.45 1.77 -14.73
C ASN A 75 -5.58 0.73 -14.75
N PHE A 76 -6.47 0.78 -15.75
CA PHE A 76 -7.51 -0.24 -15.92
C PHE A 76 -6.91 -1.63 -16.13
N LEU A 77 -5.91 -1.77 -17.00
CA LEU A 77 -5.26 -3.06 -17.24
C LEU A 77 -4.54 -3.59 -15.98
N GLY A 78 -3.89 -2.70 -15.22
CA GLY A 78 -3.17 -3.05 -13.99
C GLY A 78 -4.09 -3.41 -12.83
N VAL A 79 -5.26 -2.77 -12.71
CA VAL A 79 -6.19 -3.05 -11.60
C VAL A 79 -6.97 -4.35 -11.79
N LEU A 80 -7.19 -4.82 -13.02
CA LEU A 80 -7.92 -6.06 -13.30
C LEU A 80 -7.39 -7.29 -12.53
N PRO A 81 -6.09 -7.65 -12.59
CA PRO A 81 -5.56 -8.76 -11.81
C PRO A 81 -5.68 -8.51 -10.31
N VAL A 82 -5.42 -7.27 -9.85
CA VAL A 82 -5.55 -6.90 -8.43
C VAL A 82 -6.99 -7.06 -7.94
N ALA A 83 -7.97 -6.67 -8.74
CA ALA A 83 -9.39 -6.82 -8.45
C ALA A 83 -9.76 -8.31 -8.35
N PHE A 84 -9.26 -9.15 -9.25
CA PHE A 84 -9.45 -10.59 -9.18
C PHE A 84 -8.88 -11.19 -7.88
N PHE A 85 -7.63 -10.88 -7.53
CA PHE A 85 -7.00 -11.36 -6.29
C PHE A 85 -7.66 -10.78 -5.02
N SER A 86 -8.25 -9.58 -5.10
CA SER A 86 -9.02 -8.99 -4.00
C SER A 86 -10.26 -9.83 -3.65
N THR A 87 -10.87 -10.52 -4.62
CA THR A 87 -12.02 -11.41 -4.35
C THR A 87 -11.66 -12.69 -3.60
N LEU A 88 -10.40 -13.11 -3.64
CA LEU A 88 -9.93 -14.34 -2.99
C LEU A 88 -9.75 -14.15 -1.47
N GLY A 89 -9.47 -12.93 -1.01
CA GLY A 89 -9.32 -12.58 0.40
C GLY A 89 -10.58 -12.88 1.24
N PRO A 90 -11.76 -12.35 0.88
CA PRO A 90 -13.01 -12.62 1.60
C PRO A 90 -13.43 -14.10 1.57
N LYS A 91 -13.18 -14.83 0.47
CA LYS A 91 -13.54 -16.24 0.37
C LYS A 91 -12.67 -17.13 1.26
N LEU A 92 -11.36 -16.91 1.26
CA LEU A 92 -10.42 -17.75 2.00
C LEU A 92 -10.23 -17.30 3.46
N GLY A 93 -10.42 -16.01 3.77
CA GLY A 93 -10.15 -15.45 5.10
C GLY A 93 -8.67 -15.39 5.45
N LEU A 94 -7.82 -15.49 4.44
CA LEU A 94 -6.36 -15.53 4.55
C LEU A 94 -5.78 -14.27 3.90
N ARG A 95 -4.67 -13.76 4.46
CA ARG A 95 -3.90 -12.67 3.85
C ARG A 95 -3.37 -13.10 2.48
N GLN A 96 -3.29 -12.17 1.52
CA GLN A 96 -2.80 -12.47 0.16
C GLN A 96 -1.41 -13.13 0.16
N MET A 97 -0.53 -12.75 1.10
CA MET A 97 0.81 -13.35 1.25
C MET A 97 0.79 -14.79 1.77
N THR A 98 -0.27 -15.20 2.48
CA THR A 98 -0.46 -16.60 2.87
C THR A 98 -1.05 -17.40 1.71
N ILE A 99 -1.90 -16.75 0.89
CA ILE A 99 -2.50 -17.38 -0.30
C ILE A 99 -1.43 -17.75 -1.33
N SER A 100 -0.39 -16.93 -1.51
CA SER A 100 0.70 -17.20 -2.45
C SER A 100 1.44 -18.53 -2.18
N ARG A 101 1.42 -19.02 -0.93
CA ARG A 101 2.00 -20.32 -0.55
C ARG A 101 1.29 -21.50 -1.19
N PHE A 102 -0.01 -21.38 -1.51
CA PHE A 102 -0.75 -22.45 -2.18
C PHE A 102 -0.40 -22.58 -3.67
N SER A 103 0.06 -21.49 -4.30
CA SER A 103 0.43 -21.48 -5.72
C SER A 103 1.90 -21.83 -5.95
N PHE A 104 2.82 -21.33 -5.11
CA PHE A 104 4.26 -21.46 -5.30
C PHE A 104 4.96 -22.38 -4.29
N GLY A 105 4.20 -23.00 -3.38
CA GLY A 105 4.73 -23.79 -2.28
C GLY A 105 5.40 -22.93 -1.20
N TRP A 106 6.05 -23.60 -0.24
CA TRP A 106 6.69 -22.94 0.91
C TRP A 106 7.87 -22.04 0.50
N VAL A 107 8.79 -22.59 -0.30
CA VAL A 107 10.00 -21.88 -0.74
C VAL A 107 9.65 -20.73 -1.68
N GLY A 108 8.76 -20.96 -2.66
CA GLY A 108 8.34 -19.92 -3.58
C GLY A 108 7.55 -18.79 -2.89
N GLY A 109 6.76 -19.12 -1.86
CA GLY A 109 6.09 -18.13 -1.01
C GLY A 109 7.06 -17.19 -0.30
N ILE A 110 8.22 -17.69 0.16
CA ILE A 110 9.26 -16.86 0.80
C ILE A 110 9.88 -15.89 -0.20
N ILE A 111 10.17 -16.35 -1.43
CA ILE A 111 10.74 -15.49 -2.48
C ILE A 111 9.76 -14.36 -2.84
N MET A 112 8.48 -14.69 -3.02
CA MET A 112 7.45 -13.67 -3.29
C MET A 112 7.28 -12.70 -2.11
N ALA A 113 7.44 -13.18 -0.88
CA ALA A 113 7.47 -12.32 0.30
C ALA A 113 8.62 -11.33 0.28
N LEU A 114 9.82 -11.77 -0.11
CA LEU A 114 10.98 -10.89 -0.21
C LEU A 114 10.78 -9.80 -1.27
N PHE A 115 10.25 -10.15 -2.45
CA PHE A 115 9.93 -9.16 -3.48
C PHE A 115 8.90 -8.14 -3.02
N ASN A 116 7.86 -8.58 -2.29
CA ASN A 116 6.86 -7.68 -1.75
C ASN A 116 7.45 -6.72 -0.71
N VAL A 117 8.31 -7.21 0.19
CA VAL A 117 9.04 -6.35 1.15
C VAL A 117 9.88 -5.31 0.40
N GLY A 118 10.60 -5.72 -0.64
CA GLY A 118 11.36 -4.80 -1.49
C GLY A 118 10.47 -3.74 -2.16
N ALA A 119 9.31 -4.14 -2.68
CA ALA A 119 8.34 -3.21 -3.28
C ALA A 119 7.78 -2.22 -2.25
N CYS A 120 7.45 -2.67 -1.03
CA CYS A 120 7.00 -1.82 0.06
C CYS A 120 8.09 -0.83 0.50
N ILE A 121 9.34 -1.26 0.61
CA ILE A 121 10.47 -0.38 0.93
C ILE A 121 10.66 0.67 -0.16
N GLY A 122 10.63 0.25 -1.43
CA GLY A 122 10.76 1.15 -2.57
C GLY A 122 9.63 2.20 -2.60
N TRP A 123 8.39 1.77 -2.40
CA TRP A 123 7.25 2.69 -2.33
C TRP A 123 7.36 3.66 -1.15
N SER A 124 7.71 3.17 0.05
CA SER A 124 7.95 4.04 1.20
C SER A 124 9.07 5.07 0.95
N ALA A 125 10.18 4.65 0.32
CA ALA A 125 11.27 5.56 0.00
C ALA A 125 10.83 6.71 -0.92
N VAL A 126 10.06 6.40 -1.97
CA VAL A 126 9.51 7.42 -2.89
C VAL A 126 8.61 8.40 -2.15
N ASN A 127 7.76 7.92 -1.24
CA ASN A 127 6.86 8.79 -0.45
C ASN A 127 7.64 9.72 0.50
N VAL A 128 8.66 9.20 1.17
CA VAL A 128 9.51 10.01 2.07
C VAL A 128 10.29 11.06 1.29
N ILE A 129 10.86 10.71 0.13
CA ILE A 129 11.65 11.65 -0.69
C ILE A 129 10.77 12.79 -1.19
N VAL A 130 9.61 12.48 -1.78
CA VAL A 130 8.69 13.51 -2.30
C VAL A 130 8.12 14.37 -1.16
N GLY A 131 7.79 13.75 -0.02
CA GLY A 131 7.38 14.49 1.18
C GLY A 131 8.47 15.45 1.69
N ALA A 132 9.73 15.01 1.70
CA ALA A 132 10.85 15.83 2.13
C ALA A 132 11.14 17.00 1.18
N GLN A 133 10.98 16.78 -0.12
CA GLN A 133 11.06 17.84 -1.13
C GLN A 133 10.00 18.91 -0.90
N LEU A 134 8.76 18.51 -0.57
CA LEU A 134 7.69 19.45 -0.24
C LEU A 134 8.02 20.27 1.00
N VAL A 135 8.46 19.64 2.10
CA VAL A 135 8.81 20.34 3.35
C VAL A 135 9.94 21.35 3.13
N THR A 136 10.94 20.97 2.33
CA THR A 136 12.07 21.83 1.98
C THR A 136 11.63 23.02 1.12
N ALA A 137 10.72 22.80 0.17
CA ALA A 137 10.14 23.86 -0.66
C ALA A 137 9.30 24.85 0.16
N LEU A 138 8.49 24.36 1.11
CA LEU A 138 7.69 25.19 2.02
C LEU A 138 8.55 26.02 2.97
N SER A 139 9.69 25.49 3.39
CA SER A 139 10.63 26.18 4.29
C SER A 139 11.54 27.19 3.58
N GLY A 140 11.35 27.42 2.27
CA GLY A 140 12.19 28.34 1.48
C GLY A 140 13.67 27.96 1.44
N GLY A 141 14.01 26.68 1.67
CA GLY A 141 15.39 26.21 1.74
C GLY A 141 16.09 26.36 3.10
N ALA A 142 15.38 26.80 4.16
CA ALA A 142 15.96 26.87 5.51
C ALA A 142 16.32 25.50 6.10
N ILE A 143 15.61 24.44 5.67
CA ILE A 143 15.83 23.07 6.11
C ILE A 143 16.47 22.27 4.97
N PRO A 144 17.65 21.64 5.17
CA PRO A 144 18.26 20.84 4.13
C PRO A 144 17.49 19.53 3.90
N LEU A 145 17.48 19.07 2.65
CA LEU A 145 16.68 17.92 2.21
C LEU A 145 16.97 16.64 3.02
N TRP A 146 18.22 16.40 3.41
CA TRP A 146 18.59 15.23 4.22
C TRP A 146 17.91 15.22 5.60
N LEU A 147 17.73 16.40 6.22
CA LEU A 147 17.12 16.52 7.54
C LEU A 147 15.60 16.31 7.46
N SER A 148 14.97 16.85 6.40
CA SER A 148 13.56 16.62 6.09
C SER A 148 13.25 15.13 5.86
N ILE A 149 14.12 14.41 5.14
CA ILE A 149 13.98 12.96 4.94
C ILE A 149 14.00 12.21 6.27
N LEU A 150 15.00 12.47 7.12
CA LEU A 150 15.11 11.80 8.41
C LEU A 150 13.91 12.10 9.32
N GLY A 151 13.46 13.36 9.34
CA GLY A 151 12.29 13.77 10.11
C GLY A 151 11.02 13.02 9.71
N ILE A 152 10.72 12.96 8.41
CA ILE A 152 9.54 12.26 7.89
C ILE A 152 9.66 10.74 8.12
N ALA A 153 10.85 10.15 7.93
CA ALA A 153 11.07 8.72 8.15
C ALA A 153 10.81 8.33 9.61
N ILE A 154 11.30 9.10 10.57
CA ILE A 154 11.06 8.88 12.01
C ILE A 154 9.57 9.03 12.33
N LEU A 155 8.95 10.11 11.88
CA LEU A 155 7.53 10.37 12.14
C LEU A 155 6.64 9.25 11.58
N THR A 156 6.90 8.82 10.34
CA THR A 156 6.15 7.75 9.68
C THR A 156 6.33 6.42 10.42
N THR A 157 7.56 6.13 10.88
CA THR A 157 7.83 4.92 11.67
C THR A 157 7.08 4.94 13.00
N LEU A 158 7.06 6.08 13.69
CA LEU A 158 6.32 6.23 14.95
C LEU A 158 4.81 6.04 14.77
N VAL A 159 4.22 6.64 13.73
CA VAL A 159 2.79 6.47 13.42
C VAL A 159 2.48 5.02 13.03
N SER A 160 3.37 4.35 12.30
CA SER A 160 3.17 2.96 11.88
C SER A 160 3.09 1.97 13.04
N ILE A 161 3.69 2.29 14.19
CA ILE A 161 3.61 1.45 15.40
C ILE A 161 2.18 1.44 15.98
N TYR A 162 1.40 2.50 15.79
CA TYR A 162 0.06 2.64 16.39
C TYR A 162 -1.07 1.97 15.57
N GLY A 163 -0.80 1.52 14.33
CA GLY A 163 -1.74 0.71 13.54
C GLY A 163 -3.04 1.40 13.11
N TYR A 164 -3.78 0.78 12.19
CA TYR A 164 -5.09 1.25 11.71
C TYR A 164 -6.21 0.66 12.60
N ARG A 165 -7.18 1.48 13.02
CA ARG A 165 -8.34 1.06 13.84
C ARG A 165 -9.59 0.86 13.00
#